data_AF-A0A846Q3K6-F1
#
_entry.id   AF-A0A846Q3K6-F1
#
_cell.length_a   1.000
_cell.length_b   1.000
_cell.length_c   1.000
_cell.angle_alpha   90.00
_cell.angle_beta   90.00
_cell.angle_gamma   90.00
#
_symmetry.space_group_name_H-M   'P 1'
#
loop_
_entity.id
_entity.type
_entity.pdbx_description
1 polymer ?
#
loop_
_entity_poly.entity_id
_entity_poly.type
_entity_poly.pdbx_seq_one_letter_code
_entity_poly.pdbx_strand_id
1 'polypeptide(L)'
;RPNRTLMEIISKNVRRPDITLGDLRAQMASCHAGQRRMLKLFDKYGKDTVLDAMDELMNYSERRVRHNIDEIPDGIYQADNYMDDDGVTDEPAKIHVKVKIDGSDVFVDFTGTDKQRKGAINSPVSASQSAVYGAIRYFCDPDIPQNDGCYKPIEIVTPEGTLVNPKHPAACVARVGIYYRIVEGIFKALSEVLPNKVGTASYGTSPVYSISGIDTRTGDYFIHLDAVHGSWGARAYTDGNDGLCYFLNPGNQTIEDMEERHPYLLFQYWGFVTDSGGPGKYRGGLATKRVVKFLVPEGVLAVRSSRVKLAPWGLSGGKPGAKSELILNPRTEEEKRLGSKVSMIPIKNGDVLSFTCAGAGGYGNPFERDPEAVRRDVIEGKVSIKSARRDYGVSIKPNTLALDHPARIGTFKAKEKS
;
A
#
# COMPACT_ATOMS: atom_id res chain seq x y z
N ARG A 1 17.06 29.44 -16.71
CA ARG A 1 18.34 28.93 -16.14
C ARG A 1 18.17 28.79 -14.63
N PRO A 2 18.73 27.76 -13.98
CA PRO A 2 18.56 27.57 -12.53
C PRO A 2 19.12 28.74 -11.72
N ASN A 3 18.44 29.14 -10.65
CA ASN A 3 18.97 30.11 -9.68
C ASN A 3 20.04 29.43 -8.82
N ARG A 4 21.30 29.87 -8.96
CA ARG A 4 22.44 29.23 -8.28
C ARG A 4 22.34 29.31 -6.76
N THR A 5 22.00 30.47 -6.22
CA THR A 5 21.85 30.68 -4.77
C THR A 5 20.80 29.75 -4.18
N LEU A 6 19.66 29.59 -4.85
CA LEU A 6 18.62 28.67 -4.39
C LEU A 6 19.09 27.21 -4.41
N MET A 7 19.80 26.80 -5.46
CA MET A 7 20.35 25.43 -5.56
C MET A 7 21.39 25.17 -4.45
N GLU A 8 22.21 26.15 -4.11
CA GLU A 8 23.16 26.06 -3.00
C GLU A 8 22.48 25.98 -1.63
N ILE A 9 21.41 26.78 -1.42
CA ILE A 9 20.61 26.69 -0.20
C ILE A 9 20.01 25.29 -0.04
N ILE A 10 19.39 24.75 -1.09
CA ILE A 10 18.83 23.39 -1.07
C ILE A 10 19.94 22.36 -0.78
N SER A 11 21.07 22.46 -1.48
CA SER A 11 22.21 21.56 -1.31
C SER A 11 22.72 21.49 0.12
N LYS A 12 22.76 22.63 0.83
CA LYS A 12 23.25 22.70 2.22
C LYS A 12 22.24 22.19 3.25
N ASN A 13 20.96 22.03 2.88
CA ASN A 13 19.88 21.62 3.77
C ASN A 13 19.45 20.16 3.57
N VAL A 14 20.20 19.36 2.80
CA VAL A 14 19.93 17.95 2.56
C VAL A 14 21.17 17.10 2.83
N ARG A 15 20.96 15.83 3.23
CA ARG A 15 22.06 14.91 3.58
C ARG A 15 22.81 14.37 2.36
N ARG A 16 22.12 14.22 1.23
CA ARG A 16 22.67 13.72 -0.05
C ARG A 16 22.37 14.72 -1.17
N PRO A 17 23.14 15.82 -1.25
CA PRO A 17 22.90 16.87 -2.24
C PRO A 17 23.10 16.39 -3.67
N ASP A 18 24.04 15.48 -3.90
CA ASP A 18 24.28 14.85 -5.21
C ASP A 18 23.00 14.21 -5.78
N ILE A 19 22.30 13.42 -4.96
CA ILE A 19 21.03 12.77 -5.34
C ILE A 19 19.93 13.81 -5.51
N THR A 20 19.71 14.67 -4.50
CA THR A 20 18.61 15.64 -4.51
C THR A 20 18.71 16.62 -5.68
N LEU A 21 19.91 17.13 -5.95
CA LEU A 21 20.13 18.03 -7.09
C LEU A 21 20.05 17.28 -8.43
N GLY A 22 20.41 16.00 -8.46
CA GLY A 22 20.17 15.10 -9.58
C GLY A 22 18.68 15.02 -9.94
N ASP A 23 17.83 14.77 -8.95
CA ASP A 23 16.37 14.70 -9.13
C ASP A 23 15.80 16.02 -9.65
N LEU A 24 16.23 17.16 -9.11
CA LEU A 24 15.81 18.47 -9.60
C LEU A 24 16.21 18.70 -11.06
N ARG A 25 17.41 18.27 -11.46
CA ARG A 25 17.85 18.36 -12.86
C ARG A 25 17.01 17.47 -13.77
N ALA A 26 16.69 16.26 -13.33
CA ALA A 26 15.84 15.33 -14.09
C ALA A 26 14.41 15.89 -14.27
N GLN A 27 13.83 16.50 -13.23
CA GLN A 27 12.52 17.17 -13.30
C GLN A 27 12.55 18.34 -14.29
N MET A 28 13.57 19.21 -14.22
CA MET A 28 13.72 20.32 -15.17
C MET A 28 13.87 19.82 -16.61
N ALA A 29 14.67 18.77 -16.84
CA ALA A 29 14.85 18.18 -18.16
C ALA A 29 13.53 17.63 -18.73
N SER A 30 12.72 16.99 -17.88
CA SER A 30 11.39 16.47 -18.23
C SER A 30 10.43 17.59 -18.62
N CYS A 31 10.36 18.68 -17.83
CA CYS A 31 9.55 19.85 -18.16
C CYS A 31 9.96 20.49 -19.48
N HIS A 32 11.26 20.63 -19.76
CA HIS A 32 11.73 21.16 -21.03
C HIS A 32 11.39 20.23 -22.22
N ALA A 33 11.43 18.91 -22.03
CA ALA A 33 11.00 17.97 -23.06
C ALA A 33 9.50 18.12 -23.36
N GLY A 34 8.68 18.23 -22.32
CA GLY A 34 7.24 18.52 -22.43
C GLY A 34 6.98 19.84 -23.18
N GLN A 35 7.64 20.92 -22.78
CA GLN A 35 7.55 22.22 -23.44
C GLN A 35 7.86 22.13 -24.93
N ARG A 36 8.97 21.48 -25.33
CA ARG A 36 9.35 21.33 -26.74
C ARG A 36 8.29 20.54 -27.54
N ARG A 37 7.69 19.51 -26.95
CA ARG A 37 6.62 18.73 -27.59
C ARG A 37 5.35 19.56 -27.75
N MET A 38 4.98 20.32 -26.73
CA MET A 38 3.84 21.22 -26.77
C MET A 38 3.99 22.32 -27.84
N LEU A 39 5.14 22.97 -27.91
CA LEU A 39 5.41 23.98 -28.95
C LEU A 39 5.26 23.41 -30.36
N LYS A 40 5.76 22.19 -30.61
CA LYS A 40 5.58 21.51 -31.90
C LYS A 40 4.12 21.23 -32.25
N LEU A 41 3.26 20.96 -31.25
CA LEU A 41 1.83 20.81 -31.47
C LEU A 41 1.20 22.15 -31.87
N PHE A 42 1.55 23.22 -31.15
CA PHE A 42 1.08 24.57 -31.46
C PHE A 42 1.52 25.05 -32.84
N ASP A 43 2.77 24.81 -33.22
CA ASP A 43 3.29 25.17 -34.55
C ASP A 43 2.57 24.43 -35.68
N LYS A 44 2.17 23.17 -35.44
CA LYS A 44 1.55 22.30 -36.46
C LYS A 44 0.05 22.53 -36.59
N TYR A 45 -0.67 22.71 -35.48
CA TYR A 45 -2.14 22.70 -35.44
C TYR A 45 -2.75 24.05 -35.07
N GLY A 46 -1.95 25.04 -34.67
CA GLY A 46 -2.41 26.33 -34.17
C GLY A 46 -2.77 26.30 -32.69
N LYS A 47 -2.77 27.47 -32.06
CA LYS A 47 -3.07 27.65 -30.64
C LYS A 47 -4.47 27.17 -30.28
N ASP A 48 -5.47 27.69 -30.99
CA ASP A 48 -6.88 27.51 -30.63
C ASP A 48 -7.27 26.04 -30.74
N THR A 49 -6.92 25.37 -31.85
CA THR A 49 -7.14 23.93 -32.04
C THR A 49 -6.57 23.08 -30.90
N VAL A 50 -5.36 23.40 -30.42
CA VAL A 50 -4.72 22.61 -29.36
C VAL A 50 -5.41 22.84 -28.01
N LEU A 51 -5.81 24.08 -27.70
CA LEU A 51 -6.53 24.38 -26.47
C LEU A 51 -7.94 23.76 -26.48
N ASP A 52 -8.67 23.89 -27.58
CA ASP A 52 -9.98 23.26 -27.75
C ASP A 52 -9.89 21.73 -27.61
N ALA A 53 -8.84 21.12 -28.15
CA ALA A 53 -8.61 19.68 -28.00
C ALA A 53 -8.28 19.28 -26.55
N MET A 54 -7.61 20.14 -25.77
CA MET A 54 -7.39 19.88 -24.33
C MET A 54 -8.71 19.94 -23.56
N ASP A 55 -9.53 20.95 -23.83
CA ASP A 55 -10.84 21.10 -23.18
C ASP A 55 -11.77 19.94 -23.53
N GLU A 56 -11.80 19.53 -24.80
CA GLU A 56 -12.60 18.38 -25.21
C GLU A 56 -12.07 17.07 -24.64
N LEU A 57 -10.76 16.89 -24.47
CA LEU A 57 -10.20 15.72 -23.80
C LEU A 57 -10.64 15.63 -22.33
N MET A 58 -10.71 16.77 -21.64
CA MET A 58 -11.25 16.83 -20.28
C MET A 58 -12.75 16.53 -20.26
N ASN A 59 -13.53 17.12 -21.17
CA ASN A 59 -14.97 16.84 -21.26
C ASN A 59 -15.26 15.37 -21.61
N TYR A 60 -14.47 14.77 -22.51
CA TYR A 60 -14.55 13.36 -22.84
C TYR A 60 -14.31 12.47 -21.62
N SER A 61 -13.28 12.80 -20.83
CA SER A 61 -12.92 12.04 -19.64
C SER A 61 -14.01 12.16 -18.57
N GLU A 62 -14.57 13.36 -18.38
CA GLU A 62 -15.72 13.59 -17.49
C GLU A 62 -16.92 12.71 -17.89
N ARG A 63 -17.35 12.75 -19.17
CA ARG A 63 -18.49 11.96 -19.65
C ARG A 63 -18.30 10.47 -19.40
N ARG A 64 -17.08 9.97 -19.61
CA ARG A 64 -16.74 8.56 -19.42
C ARG A 64 -16.74 8.17 -17.93
N VAL A 65 -16.21 9.01 -17.05
CA VAL A 65 -16.27 8.77 -15.60
C VAL A 65 -17.71 8.79 -15.10
N ARG A 66 -18.50 9.80 -15.50
CA ARG A 66 -19.93 9.90 -15.15
C ARG A 66 -20.70 8.64 -15.55
N HIS A 67 -20.48 8.14 -16.77
CA HIS A 67 -21.09 6.89 -17.22
C HIS A 67 -20.75 5.67 -16.35
N ASN A 68 -19.50 5.55 -15.87
CA ASN A 68 -19.15 4.46 -14.94
C ASN A 68 -19.77 4.64 -13.55
N ILE A 69 -19.91 5.88 -13.08
CA ILE A 69 -20.56 6.19 -11.79
C ILE A 69 -22.05 5.84 -11.85
N ASP A 70 -22.74 6.10 -12.97
CA ASP A 70 -24.15 5.76 -13.17
C ASP A 70 -24.46 4.25 -13.03
N GLU A 71 -23.46 3.37 -13.16
CA GLU A 71 -23.62 1.93 -12.91
C GLU A 71 -23.65 1.57 -11.41
N ILE A 72 -23.22 2.49 -10.55
CA ILE A 72 -23.19 2.29 -9.10
C ILE A 72 -24.57 2.67 -8.55
N PRO A 73 -25.23 1.80 -7.76
CA PRO A 73 -26.53 2.13 -7.21
C PRO A 73 -26.50 3.41 -6.37
N ASP A 74 -27.48 4.29 -6.59
CA ASP A 74 -27.70 5.46 -5.75
C ASP A 74 -27.87 5.07 -4.28
N GLY A 75 -27.29 5.86 -3.39
CA GLY A 75 -27.35 5.56 -1.97
C GLY A 75 -26.26 6.24 -1.15
N ILE A 76 -26.27 5.93 0.15
CA ILE A 76 -25.27 6.38 1.11
C ILE A 76 -24.60 5.15 1.71
N TYR A 77 -23.29 5.07 1.54
CA TYR A 77 -22.46 3.96 1.96
C TYR A 77 -21.40 4.45 2.94
N GLN A 78 -21.14 3.70 4.00
CA GLN A 78 -20.23 4.16 5.06
C GLN A 78 -19.32 3.05 5.54
N ALA A 79 -18.09 3.42 5.90
CA ALA A 79 -17.17 2.51 6.54
C ALA A 79 -16.21 3.24 7.47
N ASP A 80 -15.88 2.57 8.56
CA ASP A 80 -14.74 2.93 9.40
C ASP A 80 -13.52 2.08 9.06
N ASN A 81 -12.37 2.74 9.01
CA ASN A 81 -11.06 2.13 8.87
C ASN A 81 -10.09 2.75 9.89
N TYR A 82 -9.06 2.01 10.28
CA TYR A 82 -8.21 2.38 11.41
C TYR A 82 -6.74 2.20 11.11
N MET A 83 -5.91 3.19 11.44
CA MET A 83 -4.46 3.04 11.58
C MET A 83 -4.14 2.45 12.96
N ASP A 84 -3.10 1.60 13.05
CA ASP A 84 -2.72 0.94 14.31
C ASP A 84 -2.39 1.91 15.46
N ASP A 85 -1.65 2.97 15.14
CA ASP A 85 -1.06 3.93 16.06
C ASP A 85 -0.47 5.12 15.26
N ASP A 86 -0.02 6.17 15.94
CA ASP A 86 0.71 7.30 15.33
C ASP A 86 2.23 7.26 15.56
N GLY A 87 2.75 6.24 16.27
CA GLY A 87 4.16 6.11 16.67
C GLY A 87 4.54 6.95 17.90
N VAL A 88 3.58 7.65 18.51
CA VAL A 88 3.74 8.42 19.76
C VAL A 88 2.82 7.87 20.85
N THR A 89 1.62 7.46 20.46
CA THR A 89 0.57 6.87 21.29
C THR A 89 0.17 5.53 20.70
N ASP A 90 -0.25 4.60 21.55
CA ASP A 90 -0.68 3.26 21.13
C ASP A 90 -2.13 3.18 20.62
N GLU A 91 -2.85 4.31 20.64
CA GLU A 91 -4.25 4.43 20.27
C GLU A 91 -4.45 4.32 18.75
N PRO A 92 -5.39 3.47 18.29
CA PRO A 92 -5.79 3.44 16.90
C PRO A 92 -6.31 4.80 16.43
N ALA A 93 -6.04 5.14 15.17
CA ALA A 93 -6.49 6.39 14.56
C ALA A 93 -7.59 6.08 13.53
N LYS A 94 -8.81 6.57 13.78
CA LYS A 94 -10.00 6.31 12.96
C LYS A 94 -10.08 7.23 11.74
N ILE A 95 -10.37 6.64 10.59
CA ILE A 95 -10.79 7.32 9.35
C ILE A 95 -12.23 6.86 9.09
N HIS A 96 -13.16 7.80 9.11
CA HIS A 96 -14.55 7.57 8.71
C HIS A 96 -14.73 8.03 7.28
N VAL A 97 -15.34 7.22 6.43
CA VAL A 97 -15.71 7.63 5.08
C VAL A 97 -17.17 7.34 4.81
N LYS A 98 -17.84 8.35 4.26
CA LYS A 98 -19.19 8.27 3.74
C LYS A 98 -19.16 8.60 2.26
N VAL A 99 -19.66 7.70 1.43
CA VAL A 99 -19.77 7.84 -0.02
C VAL A 99 -21.25 7.93 -0.36
N LYS A 100 -21.69 9.06 -0.90
CA LYS A 100 -23.03 9.21 -1.49
C LYS A 100 -22.90 9.16 -3.00
N ILE A 101 -23.71 8.33 -3.63
CA ILE A 101 -23.90 8.27 -5.09
C ILE A 101 -25.29 8.86 -5.39
N ASP A 102 -25.34 9.80 -6.34
CA ASP A 102 -26.55 10.51 -6.76
C ASP A 102 -26.50 10.69 -8.29
N GLY A 103 -27.03 9.70 -9.01
CA GLY A 103 -26.84 9.56 -10.45
C GLY A 103 -25.35 9.46 -10.79
N SER A 104 -24.86 10.44 -11.55
CA SER A 104 -23.46 10.48 -12.02
C SER A 104 -22.51 11.27 -11.11
N ASP A 105 -22.99 11.76 -9.96
CA ASP A 105 -22.20 12.53 -8.99
C ASP A 105 -21.84 11.69 -7.75
N VAL A 106 -20.62 11.89 -7.26
CA VAL A 106 -20.07 11.22 -6.08
C VAL A 106 -19.70 12.25 -5.02
N PHE A 107 -20.24 12.09 -3.82
CA PHE A 107 -19.89 12.93 -2.67
C PHE A 107 -19.17 12.07 -1.63
N VAL A 108 -17.92 12.42 -1.30
CA VAL A 108 -17.11 11.74 -0.30
C VAL A 108 -16.91 12.63 0.92
N ASP A 109 -17.46 12.22 2.06
CA ASP A 109 -17.46 12.96 3.31
C ASP A 109 -16.66 12.23 4.41
N PHE A 110 -15.66 12.93 4.97
CA PHE A 110 -14.81 12.43 6.05
C PHE A 110 -15.21 12.93 7.45
N THR A 111 -16.37 13.56 7.60
CA THR A 111 -16.93 13.97 8.90
C THR A 111 -17.04 12.77 9.84
N GLY A 112 -16.42 12.87 11.01
CA GLY A 112 -16.29 11.75 11.97
C GLY A 112 -14.92 11.07 11.96
N THR A 113 -13.99 11.49 11.08
CA THR A 113 -12.57 11.14 11.16
C THR A 113 -11.91 11.79 12.38
N ASP A 114 -10.98 11.07 13.00
CA ASP A 114 -10.25 11.56 14.17
C ASP A 114 -9.48 12.85 13.89
N LYS A 115 -9.27 13.63 14.96
CA LYS A 115 -8.38 14.79 14.94
C LYS A 115 -6.97 14.39 14.51
N GLN A 116 -6.27 15.33 13.88
CA GLN A 116 -4.85 15.17 13.55
C GLN A 116 -4.05 14.70 14.77
N ARG A 117 -3.07 13.83 14.54
CA ARG A 117 -2.25 13.19 15.58
C ARG A 117 -0.90 13.88 15.72
N LYS A 118 -0.23 13.66 16.86
CA LYS A 118 1.13 14.19 17.11
C LYS A 118 2.16 13.50 16.23
N GLY A 119 2.00 12.19 16.05
CA GLY A 119 2.81 11.41 15.12
C GLY A 119 2.62 11.81 13.66
N ALA A 120 3.54 11.40 12.81
CA ALA A 120 3.66 11.92 11.45
C ALA A 120 2.70 11.31 10.41
N ILE A 121 1.61 10.68 10.87
CA ILE A 121 0.68 9.94 10.01
C ILE A 121 -0.33 10.84 9.30
N ASN A 122 -0.42 12.12 9.65
CA ASN A 122 -1.41 13.03 9.08
C ASN A 122 -1.27 13.16 7.56
N SER A 123 -2.39 13.22 6.86
CA SER A 123 -2.46 13.32 5.39
C SER A 123 -2.88 14.72 4.98
N PRO A 124 -2.01 15.51 4.33
CA PRO A 124 -2.39 16.79 3.73
C PRO A 124 -3.58 16.62 2.80
N VAL A 125 -4.42 17.65 2.70
CA VAL A 125 -5.67 17.61 1.91
C VAL A 125 -5.46 17.10 0.48
N SER A 126 -4.37 17.50 -0.18
CA SER A 126 -4.05 17.06 -1.54
C SER A 126 -3.79 15.55 -1.65
N ALA A 127 -3.14 14.95 -0.64
CA ALA A 127 -2.92 13.51 -0.59
C ALA A 127 -4.22 12.76 -0.28
N SER A 128 -5.08 13.31 0.59
CA SER A 128 -6.38 12.73 0.90
C SER A 128 -7.33 12.76 -0.30
N GLN A 129 -7.39 13.89 -1.03
CA GLN A 129 -8.16 14.02 -2.27
C GLN A 129 -7.65 13.07 -3.35
N SER A 130 -6.33 12.98 -3.52
CA SER A 130 -5.73 12.03 -4.47
C SER A 130 -6.07 10.57 -4.14
N ALA A 131 -6.21 10.20 -2.87
CA ALA A 131 -6.67 8.87 -2.46
C ALA A 131 -8.11 8.61 -2.89
N VAL A 132 -9.00 9.60 -2.71
CA VAL A 132 -10.39 9.51 -3.18
C VAL A 132 -10.44 9.35 -4.70
N TYR A 133 -9.72 10.20 -5.44
CA TYR A 133 -9.69 10.11 -6.90
C TYR A 133 -9.20 8.75 -7.38
N GLY A 134 -8.10 8.23 -6.80
CA GLY A 134 -7.62 6.89 -7.11
C GLY A 134 -8.63 5.79 -6.81
N ALA A 135 -9.34 5.90 -5.67
CA ALA A 135 -10.36 4.93 -5.27
C ALA A 135 -11.57 4.93 -6.20
N ILE A 136 -12.07 6.09 -6.63
CA ILE A 136 -13.21 6.17 -7.56
C ILE A 136 -12.80 5.73 -8.96
N ARG A 137 -11.61 6.15 -9.43
CA ARG A 137 -11.06 5.74 -10.73
C ARG A 137 -10.89 4.23 -10.86
N TYR A 138 -10.68 3.51 -9.75
CA TYR A 138 -10.62 2.05 -9.75
C TYR A 138 -11.92 1.39 -10.25
N PHE A 139 -13.08 2.01 -10.04
CA PHE A 139 -14.37 1.49 -10.51
C PHE A 139 -14.71 1.91 -11.94
N CYS A 140 -13.86 2.73 -12.56
CA CYS A 140 -14.08 3.26 -13.89
C CYS A 140 -13.24 2.51 -14.93
N ASP A 141 -13.55 2.75 -16.21
CA ASP A 141 -12.79 2.18 -17.32
C ASP A 141 -11.30 2.64 -17.28
N PRO A 142 -10.33 1.70 -17.32
CA PRO A 142 -8.90 2.01 -17.26
C PRO A 142 -8.38 2.78 -18.49
N ASP A 143 -9.08 2.75 -19.62
CA ASP A 143 -8.69 3.44 -20.86
C ASP A 143 -9.11 4.92 -20.90
N ILE A 144 -9.78 5.41 -19.85
CA ILE A 144 -10.12 6.83 -19.74
C ILE A 144 -8.84 7.66 -19.54
N PRO A 145 -8.58 8.70 -20.37
CA PRO A 145 -7.42 9.56 -20.21
C PRO A 145 -7.37 10.22 -18.83
N GLN A 146 -6.21 10.17 -18.18
CA GLN A 146 -6.03 10.78 -16.86
C GLN A 146 -5.88 12.31 -16.99
N ASN A 147 -6.88 13.05 -16.55
CA ASN A 147 -6.89 14.52 -16.48
C ASN A 147 -7.98 15.02 -15.52
N ASP A 148 -8.09 16.33 -15.34
CA ASP A 148 -9.00 16.97 -14.38
C ASP A 148 -10.49 16.73 -14.67
N GLY A 149 -10.85 16.38 -15.91
CA GLY A 149 -12.21 15.98 -16.25
C GLY A 149 -12.69 14.75 -15.46
N CYS A 150 -11.78 13.85 -15.09
CA CYS A 150 -12.08 12.68 -14.27
C CYS A 150 -12.57 13.03 -12.86
N TYR A 151 -12.27 14.22 -12.36
CA TYR A 151 -12.54 14.61 -10.97
C TYR A 151 -13.76 15.53 -10.84
N LYS A 152 -14.23 16.11 -11.94
CA LYS A 152 -15.42 16.97 -11.97
C LYS A 152 -16.69 16.38 -11.33
N PRO A 153 -17.00 15.07 -11.46
CA PRO A 153 -18.17 14.49 -10.79
C PRO A 153 -17.94 14.17 -9.30
N ILE A 154 -16.78 14.51 -8.72
CA ILE A 154 -16.39 14.09 -7.37
C ILE A 154 -16.27 15.30 -6.46
N GLU A 155 -17.18 15.41 -5.48
CA GLU A 155 -17.09 16.37 -4.39
C GLU A 155 -16.50 15.72 -3.14
N ILE A 156 -15.58 16.41 -2.45
CA ILE A 156 -14.86 15.84 -1.30
C ILE A 156 -14.91 16.81 -0.11
N VAL A 157 -15.43 16.33 1.02
CA VAL A 157 -15.46 17.06 2.29
C VAL A 157 -14.41 16.48 3.24
N THR A 158 -13.37 17.27 3.51
CA THR A 158 -12.32 16.94 4.49
C THR A 158 -12.29 17.97 5.62
N PRO A 159 -12.89 17.70 6.80
CA PRO A 159 -12.94 18.65 7.90
C PRO A 159 -11.53 19.06 8.36
N GLU A 160 -11.30 20.36 8.51
CA GLU A 160 -10.01 20.92 8.90
C GLU A 160 -9.61 20.50 10.33
N GLY A 161 -8.32 20.23 10.56
CA GLY A 161 -7.81 19.76 11.86
C GLY A 161 -7.95 18.26 12.09
N THR A 162 -8.33 17.49 11.06
CA THR A 162 -8.45 16.02 11.12
C THR A 162 -7.23 15.33 10.50
N LEU A 163 -7.15 14.01 10.63
CA LEU A 163 -6.12 13.18 9.98
C LEU A 163 -6.05 13.37 8.45
N VAL A 164 -7.16 13.76 7.80
CA VAL A 164 -7.24 13.89 6.34
C VAL A 164 -7.13 15.35 5.85
N ASN A 165 -7.13 16.32 6.77
CA ASN A 165 -6.90 17.73 6.48
C ASN A 165 -6.27 18.42 7.71
N PRO A 166 -5.00 18.14 8.01
CA PRO A 166 -4.33 18.63 9.21
C PRO A 166 -3.95 20.11 9.09
N LYS A 167 -3.97 20.81 10.23
CA LYS A 167 -3.42 22.16 10.38
C LYS A 167 -1.92 22.10 10.63
N HIS A 168 -1.20 23.01 10.01
CA HIS A 168 0.19 23.29 10.40
C HIS A 168 0.27 23.55 11.92
N PRO A 169 1.24 22.99 12.66
CA PRO A 169 2.47 22.31 12.21
C PRO A 169 2.42 20.76 12.24
N ALA A 170 1.26 20.12 12.01
CA ALA A 170 1.21 18.64 12.05
C ALA A 170 2.16 17.96 11.05
N ALA A 171 2.86 16.93 11.53
CA ALA A 171 3.78 16.15 10.72
C ALA A 171 3.04 15.22 9.75
N CYS A 172 3.49 15.19 8.49
CA CYS A 172 2.80 14.52 7.38
C CYS A 172 3.68 13.53 6.59
N VAL A 173 4.86 13.17 7.12
CA VAL A 173 5.84 12.36 6.36
C VAL A 173 5.40 10.90 6.18
N ALA A 174 4.54 10.37 7.06
CA ALA A 174 4.01 9.00 7.01
C ALA A 174 2.55 8.94 6.49
N ARG A 175 2.10 9.96 5.75
CA ARG A 175 0.73 10.08 5.19
C ARG A 175 0.25 8.89 4.36
N VAL A 176 1.16 8.12 3.76
CA VAL A 176 0.82 6.98 2.88
C VAL A 176 -0.04 5.95 3.63
N GLY A 177 0.15 5.77 4.93
CA GLY A 177 -0.73 4.92 5.71
C GLY A 177 -2.20 5.36 5.65
N ILE A 178 -2.46 6.67 5.83
CA ILE A 178 -3.82 7.23 5.75
C ILE A 178 -4.36 7.17 4.33
N TYR A 179 -3.53 7.40 3.30
CA TYR A 179 -3.90 7.23 1.90
C TYR A 179 -4.53 5.85 1.66
N TYR A 180 -3.87 4.77 2.10
CA TYR A 180 -4.42 3.42 1.98
C TYR A 180 -5.71 3.22 2.79
N ARG A 181 -5.82 3.83 3.99
CA ARG A 181 -7.06 3.72 4.79
C ARG A 181 -8.25 4.42 4.15
N ILE A 182 -8.03 5.53 3.44
CA ILE A 182 -9.06 6.19 2.64
C ILE A 182 -9.53 5.26 1.53
N VAL A 183 -8.60 4.73 0.72
CA VAL A 183 -8.98 3.89 -0.42
C VAL A 183 -9.69 2.61 0.02
N GLU A 184 -9.10 1.89 0.98
CA GLU A 184 -9.72 0.68 1.53
C GLU A 184 -11.03 0.97 2.27
N GLY A 185 -11.18 2.17 2.83
CA GLY A 185 -12.43 2.63 3.44
C GLY A 185 -13.53 2.79 2.40
N ILE A 186 -13.25 3.45 1.28
CA ILE A 186 -14.20 3.61 0.16
C ILE A 186 -14.60 2.24 -0.39
N PHE A 187 -13.63 1.35 -0.56
CA PHE A 187 -13.85 -0.01 -1.04
C PHE A 187 -14.76 -0.78 -0.09
N LYS A 188 -14.48 -0.70 1.23
CA LYS A 188 -15.31 -1.32 2.25
C LYS A 188 -16.73 -0.75 2.26
N ALA A 189 -16.90 0.57 2.14
CA ALA A 189 -18.21 1.21 2.07
C ALA A 189 -19.03 0.69 0.87
N LEU A 190 -18.41 0.59 -0.31
CA LEU A 190 -19.08 0.13 -1.54
C LEU A 190 -19.14 -1.40 -1.68
N SER A 191 -18.58 -2.16 -0.74
CA SER A 191 -18.43 -3.62 -0.88
C SER A 191 -19.76 -4.38 -0.90
N GLU A 192 -20.81 -3.85 -0.30
CA GLU A 192 -22.14 -4.48 -0.30
C GLU A 192 -22.87 -4.33 -1.65
N VAL A 193 -22.69 -3.19 -2.32
CA VAL A 193 -23.35 -2.89 -3.61
C VAL A 193 -22.50 -3.24 -4.82
N LEU A 194 -21.18 -3.29 -4.67
CA LEU A 194 -20.22 -3.69 -5.71
C LEU A 194 -19.36 -4.90 -5.27
N PRO A 195 -19.95 -6.00 -4.76
CA PRO A 195 -19.19 -7.10 -4.16
C PRO A 195 -18.25 -7.81 -5.14
N ASN A 196 -18.50 -7.68 -6.44
CA ASN A 196 -17.69 -8.28 -7.51
C ASN A 196 -16.62 -7.33 -8.08
N LYS A 197 -16.72 -6.02 -7.82
CA LYS A 197 -15.72 -5.03 -8.26
C LYS A 197 -14.73 -4.69 -7.15
N VAL A 198 -15.07 -4.89 -5.87
CA VAL A 198 -14.20 -4.55 -4.73
C VAL A 198 -13.19 -5.67 -4.37
N GLY A 199 -11.94 -5.29 -4.13
CA GLY A 199 -10.93 -6.12 -3.47
C GLY A 199 -10.96 -6.01 -1.95
N THR A 200 -10.56 -7.07 -1.24
CA THR A 200 -10.40 -7.05 0.22
C THR A 200 -9.24 -6.15 0.66
N ALA A 201 -9.00 -6.03 1.97
CA ALA A 201 -7.85 -5.26 2.45
C ALA A 201 -6.53 -5.78 1.88
N SER A 202 -5.70 -4.85 1.42
CA SER A 202 -4.31 -5.10 1.08
C SER A 202 -3.44 -5.10 2.34
N TYR A 203 -2.13 -5.26 2.15
CA TYR A 203 -1.13 -4.96 3.18
C TYR A 203 -1.23 -3.54 3.78
N GLY A 204 -1.99 -2.63 3.16
CA GLY A 204 -2.58 -1.46 3.79
C GLY A 204 -1.63 -0.31 4.06
N THR A 205 -0.43 -0.32 3.47
CA THR A 205 0.54 0.78 3.55
C THR A 205 1.54 0.65 2.41
N SER A 206 2.62 1.40 2.42
CA SER A 206 3.84 1.09 1.65
C SER A 206 4.99 1.24 2.61
N PRO A 207 5.33 0.16 3.32
CA PRO A 207 6.20 0.26 4.46
C PRO A 207 7.62 0.53 3.99
N VAL A 208 8.30 1.39 4.73
CA VAL A 208 9.66 1.81 4.42
C VAL A 208 10.49 1.68 5.67
N TYR A 209 11.61 0.99 5.58
CA TYR A 209 12.68 1.12 6.56
C TYR A 209 13.83 1.91 5.97
N SER A 210 14.50 2.67 6.82
CA SER A 210 15.72 3.38 6.46
C SER A 210 16.82 3.05 7.43
N ILE A 211 18.00 2.78 6.89
CA ILE A 211 19.23 2.58 7.65
C ILE A 211 20.22 3.64 7.22
N SER A 212 20.81 4.33 8.18
CA SER A 212 21.83 5.34 7.93
C SER A 212 23.03 5.17 8.83
N GLY A 213 24.19 5.61 8.37
CA GLY A 213 25.45 5.50 9.10
C GLY A 213 26.59 6.14 8.31
N ILE A 214 27.82 5.79 8.70
CA ILE A 214 29.04 6.19 8.00
C ILE A 214 29.62 4.97 7.30
N ASP A 215 29.93 5.09 6.01
CA ASP A 215 30.69 4.08 5.29
C ASP A 215 32.13 4.12 5.79
N THR A 216 32.59 3.06 6.44
CA THR A 216 33.95 2.98 7.00
C THR A 216 35.03 2.92 5.93
N ARG A 217 34.68 2.66 4.67
CA ARG A 217 35.62 2.61 3.54
C ARG A 217 35.94 4.00 2.99
N THR A 218 34.96 4.90 2.98
CA THR A 218 35.11 6.24 2.37
C THR A 218 35.01 7.38 3.39
N GLY A 219 34.40 7.14 4.55
CA GLY A 219 34.07 8.17 5.54
C GLY A 219 32.76 8.92 5.24
N ASP A 220 32.05 8.57 4.16
CA ASP A 220 30.85 9.29 3.75
C ASP A 220 29.61 8.86 4.54
N TYR A 221 28.69 9.81 4.72
CA TYR A 221 27.36 9.51 5.26
C TYR A 221 26.49 8.82 4.20
N PHE A 222 25.86 7.72 4.60
CA PHE A 222 24.89 7.04 3.76
C PHE A 222 23.50 7.02 4.37
N ILE A 223 22.50 6.92 3.49
CA ILE A 223 21.13 6.57 3.83
C ILE A 223 20.64 5.56 2.80
N HIS A 224 20.26 4.39 3.29
CA HIS A 224 19.54 3.39 2.54
C HIS A 224 18.07 3.48 2.90
N LEU A 225 17.19 3.45 1.89
CA LEU A 225 15.75 3.46 2.06
C LEU A 225 15.18 2.36 1.16
N ASP A 226 14.53 1.36 1.77
CA ASP A 226 13.88 0.27 1.04
C ASP A 226 12.39 0.23 1.39
N ALA A 227 11.58 0.05 0.33
CA ALA A 227 10.14 -0.11 0.42
C ALA A 227 9.81 -1.60 0.28
N VAL A 228 9.35 -2.22 1.36
CA VAL A 228 9.01 -3.65 1.34
C VAL A 228 7.60 -3.81 0.76
N HIS A 229 7.51 -4.34 -0.46
CA HIS A 229 6.20 -4.53 -1.12
C HIS A 229 5.43 -5.69 -0.51
N GLY A 230 4.17 -5.45 -0.15
CA GLY A 230 3.27 -6.47 0.39
C GLY A 230 2.44 -7.13 -0.71
N SER A 231 1.12 -7.11 -0.55
CA SER A 231 0.21 -7.86 -1.40
C SER A 231 -1.17 -7.23 -1.52
N TRP A 232 -1.86 -7.60 -2.60
CA TRP A 232 -3.20 -7.11 -2.88
C TRP A 232 -4.25 -7.97 -2.19
N GLY A 233 -5.40 -7.37 -1.90
CA GLY A 233 -6.60 -8.10 -1.48
C GLY A 233 -7.08 -9.09 -2.55
N ALA A 234 -7.67 -10.19 -2.08
CA ALA A 234 -8.45 -11.08 -2.92
C ALA A 234 -9.65 -10.35 -3.53
N ARG A 235 -10.09 -10.82 -4.71
CA ARG A 235 -11.25 -10.30 -5.43
C ARG A 235 -12.27 -11.42 -5.56
N ALA A 236 -13.51 -11.06 -5.91
CA ALA A 236 -14.60 -12.02 -6.07
C ALA A 236 -14.38 -13.08 -7.17
N TYR A 237 -13.35 -12.92 -7.99
CA TYR A 237 -13.04 -13.76 -9.14
C TYR A 237 -11.60 -14.28 -9.16
N THR A 238 -10.71 -13.85 -8.26
CA THR A 238 -9.30 -14.24 -8.29
C THR A 238 -8.58 -13.93 -6.97
N ASP A 239 -7.48 -14.63 -6.73
CA ASP A 239 -6.56 -14.39 -5.62
C ASP A 239 -5.92 -12.99 -5.69
N GLY A 240 -5.46 -12.53 -4.54
CA GLY A 240 -4.62 -11.34 -4.42
C GLY A 240 -3.24 -11.55 -5.03
N ASN A 241 -2.68 -10.49 -5.62
CA ASN A 241 -1.31 -10.53 -6.12
C ASN A 241 -0.31 -10.60 -4.96
N ASP A 242 0.62 -11.54 -5.06
CA ASP A 242 1.68 -11.76 -4.08
C ASP A 242 2.88 -10.83 -4.40
N GLY A 243 3.41 -10.10 -3.40
CA GLY A 243 4.68 -9.34 -3.54
C GLY A 243 4.66 -8.08 -4.41
N LEU A 244 3.47 -7.53 -4.68
CA LEU A 244 3.30 -6.33 -5.50
C LEU A 244 2.80 -5.14 -4.69
N CYS A 245 3.26 -3.95 -5.06
CA CYS A 245 2.67 -2.71 -4.58
C CYS A 245 1.25 -2.54 -5.14
N TYR A 246 0.35 -1.93 -4.37
CA TYR A 246 -1.08 -1.86 -4.71
C TYR A 246 -1.49 -0.56 -5.39
N PHE A 247 -1.57 0.56 -4.66
CA PHE A 247 -1.97 1.86 -5.22
C PHE A 247 -0.81 2.75 -5.66
N LEU A 248 0.41 2.27 -5.50
CA LEU A 248 1.61 2.95 -5.99
C LEU A 248 2.32 2.01 -6.98
N ASN A 249 3.27 2.56 -7.74
CA ASN A 249 4.05 1.79 -8.72
C ASN A 249 5.57 1.81 -8.48
N PRO A 250 6.09 1.62 -7.26
CA PRO A 250 7.50 1.35 -7.04
C PRO A 250 7.88 -0.04 -7.57
N GLY A 251 8.99 -0.11 -8.30
CA GLY A 251 9.61 -1.38 -8.66
C GLY A 251 10.42 -1.97 -7.50
N ASN A 252 10.56 -3.30 -7.45
CA ASN A 252 11.53 -3.94 -6.57
C ASN A 252 12.96 -3.63 -7.06
N GLN A 253 13.87 -3.34 -6.13
CA GLN A 253 15.30 -3.28 -6.40
C GLN A 253 15.90 -4.69 -6.33
N THR A 254 16.86 -4.99 -7.20
CA THR A 254 17.58 -6.27 -7.16
C THR A 254 18.55 -6.27 -5.98
N ILE A 255 18.74 -7.43 -5.34
CA ILE A 255 19.63 -7.54 -4.18
C ILE A 255 21.07 -7.17 -4.55
N GLU A 256 21.55 -7.60 -5.72
CA GLU A 256 22.90 -7.29 -6.21
C GLU A 256 23.15 -5.78 -6.31
N ASP A 257 22.17 -5.04 -6.86
CA ASP A 257 22.21 -3.59 -6.99
C ASP A 257 22.15 -2.88 -5.63
N MET A 258 21.37 -3.42 -4.68
CA MET A 258 21.32 -2.91 -3.32
C MET A 258 22.64 -3.12 -2.58
N GLU A 259 23.26 -4.31 -2.68
CA GLU A 259 24.54 -4.63 -2.03
C GLU A 259 25.72 -3.89 -2.67
N GLU A 260 25.69 -3.68 -3.99
CA GLU A 260 26.70 -2.89 -4.69
C GLU A 260 26.69 -1.43 -4.22
N ARG A 261 25.49 -0.82 -4.10
CA ARG A 261 25.33 0.57 -3.64
C ARG A 261 25.47 0.74 -2.13
N HIS A 262 25.19 -0.32 -1.38
CA HIS A 262 25.18 -0.32 0.08
C HIS A 262 25.95 -1.51 0.66
N PRO A 263 27.28 -1.59 0.45
CA PRO A 263 28.10 -2.75 0.85
C PRO A 263 28.21 -2.95 2.37
N TYR A 264 27.63 -2.03 3.16
CA TYR A 264 27.49 -2.09 4.61
C TYR A 264 26.17 -2.74 5.07
N LEU A 265 25.33 -3.17 4.13
CA LEU A 265 24.12 -3.95 4.35
C LEU A 265 24.26 -5.30 3.64
N LEU A 266 24.01 -6.39 4.36
CA LEU A 266 23.95 -7.74 3.80
C LEU A 266 22.52 -8.23 3.79
N PHE A 267 21.97 -8.52 2.61
CA PHE A 267 20.59 -8.95 2.46
C PHE A 267 20.51 -10.48 2.55
N GLN A 268 20.13 -10.98 3.72
CA GLN A 268 20.16 -12.41 4.04
C GLN A 268 18.96 -13.19 3.51
N TYR A 269 17.81 -12.53 3.33
CA TYR A 269 16.58 -13.18 2.87
C TYR A 269 15.63 -12.19 2.19
N TRP A 270 15.03 -12.66 1.09
CA TRP A 270 13.85 -12.07 0.50
C TRP A 270 12.94 -13.16 -0.04
N GLY A 271 11.67 -13.14 0.34
CA GLY A 271 10.71 -14.11 -0.16
C GLY A 271 9.34 -13.99 0.48
N PHE A 272 8.43 -14.87 0.04
CA PHE A 272 7.09 -14.96 0.59
C PHE A 272 7.09 -15.65 1.96
N VAL A 273 6.06 -15.35 2.75
CA VAL A 273 5.79 -16.04 4.01
C VAL A 273 4.60 -16.97 3.82
N THR A 274 4.83 -18.28 3.98
CA THR A 274 3.77 -19.30 3.93
C THR A 274 2.67 -19.00 4.95
N ASP A 275 1.40 -19.31 4.60
CA ASP A 275 0.22 -19.16 5.46
C ASP A 275 -0.13 -17.71 5.85
N SER A 276 0.41 -16.73 5.14
CA SER A 276 0.23 -15.31 5.48
C SER A 276 -0.91 -14.61 4.71
N GLY A 277 -1.30 -15.14 3.56
CA GLY A 277 -2.45 -14.67 2.80
C GLY A 277 -3.74 -15.11 3.47
N GLY A 278 -4.69 -14.19 3.61
CA GLY A 278 -5.98 -14.45 4.26
C GLY A 278 -6.74 -15.58 3.54
N PRO A 279 -7.11 -16.66 4.23
CA PRO A 279 -7.88 -17.74 3.63
C PRO A 279 -9.22 -17.28 3.06
N GLY A 280 -9.60 -17.77 1.90
CA GLY A 280 -10.90 -17.50 1.26
C GLY A 280 -11.14 -18.45 0.10
N LYS A 281 -12.32 -18.40 -0.51
CA LYS A 281 -12.54 -19.00 -1.84
C LYS A 281 -11.44 -18.50 -2.80
N TYR A 282 -11.16 -17.21 -2.72
CA TYR A 282 -9.96 -16.58 -3.24
C TYR A 282 -9.07 -16.09 -2.10
N ARG A 283 -7.79 -16.45 -2.17
CA ARG A 283 -6.78 -16.18 -1.14
C ARG A 283 -6.27 -14.75 -1.27
N GLY A 284 -6.11 -14.05 -0.14
CA GLY A 284 -5.38 -12.77 -0.14
C GLY A 284 -3.91 -12.98 -0.50
N GLY A 285 -3.25 -12.00 -1.12
CA GLY A 285 -1.84 -12.17 -1.43
C GLY A 285 -0.96 -12.35 -0.18
N LEU A 286 0.20 -12.98 -0.36
CA LEU A 286 1.11 -13.31 0.73
C LEU A 286 1.85 -12.10 1.28
N ALA A 287 2.20 -12.17 2.55
CA ALA A 287 3.24 -11.34 3.14
C ALA A 287 4.59 -11.61 2.46
N THR A 288 5.41 -10.58 2.38
CA THR A 288 6.82 -10.68 2.01
C THR A 288 7.68 -10.44 3.24
N LYS A 289 8.87 -11.02 3.26
CA LYS A 289 9.84 -10.83 4.32
C LYS A 289 11.19 -10.43 3.75
N ARG A 290 11.80 -9.41 4.35
CA ARG A 290 13.15 -8.93 4.09
C ARG A 290 13.99 -9.11 5.36
N VAL A 291 15.18 -9.69 5.24
CA VAL A 291 16.14 -9.78 6.35
C VAL A 291 17.44 -9.14 5.95
N VAL A 292 17.89 -8.15 6.73
CA VAL A 292 19.09 -7.36 6.43
C VAL A 292 19.98 -7.33 7.66
N LYS A 293 21.25 -7.68 7.49
CA LYS A 293 22.29 -7.57 8.50
C LYS A 293 23.10 -6.30 8.29
N PHE A 294 23.39 -5.60 9.38
CA PHE A 294 24.19 -4.40 9.41
C PHE A 294 25.68 -4.73 9.61
N LEU A 295 26.58 -4.10 8.86
CA LEU A 295 28.01 -4.44 8.82
C LEU A 295 28.96 -3.32 9.29
N VAL A 296 28.46 -2.13 9.61
CA VAL A 296 29.30 -1.01 10.09
C VAL A 296 29.13 -0.82 11.60
N PRO A 297 30.11 -0.19 12.30
CA PRO A 297 30.14 -0.13 13.76
C PRO A 297 28.89 0.51 14.37
N GLU A 298 28.39 1.60 13.77
CA GLU A 298 27.29 2.39 14.29
C GLU A 298 26.35 2.83 13.16
N GLY A 299 25.06 2.82 13.45
CA GLY A 299 24.03 3.29 12.55
C GLY A 299 22.72 3.57 13.26
N VAL A 300 21.77 4.05 12.47
CA VAL A 300 20.43 4.39 12.92
C VAL A 300 19.40 3.75 12.01
N LEU A 301 18.47 3.03 12.63
CA LEU A 301 17.29 2.47 12.01
C LEU A 301 16.07 3.36 12.29
N ALA A 302 15.29 3.61 11.24
CA ALA A 302 13.93 4.11 11.36
C ALA A 302 13.00 3.29 10.47
N VAL A 303 11.77 3.08 10.91
CA VAL A 303 10.77 2.32 10.17
C VAL A 303 9.43 3.03 10.20
N ARG A 304 8.75 3.03 9.05
CA ARG A 304 7.37 3.49 8.89
C ARG A 304 6.58 2.35 8.27
N SER A 305 5.65 1.79 9.04
CA SER A 305 4.81 0.66 8.65
C SER A 305 3.41 0.79 9.28
N SER A 306 2.60 -0.25 9.08
CA SER A 306 1.26 -0.44 9.63
C SER A 306 0.95 -1.94 9.68
N ARG A 307 -0.25 -2.30 10.16
CA ARG A 307 -0.77 -3.68 10.25
C ARG A 307 0.00 -4.58 11.23
N VAL A 308 0.73 -4.02 12.19
CA VAL A 308 1.34 -4.77 13.30
C VAL A 308 0.29 -5.14 14.34
N LYS A 309 -0.72 -4.29 14.55
CA LYS A 309 -1.83 -4.53 15.49
C LYS A 309 -3.08 -5.03 14.79
N LEU A 310 -3.51 -4.33 13.72
CA LEU A 310 -4.76 -4.63 13.02
C LEU A 310 -4.49 -5.47 11.76
N ALA A 311 -5.07 -6.66 11.69
CA ALA A 311 -4.96 -7.51 10.51
C ALA A 311 -5.71 -6.89 9.30
N PRO A 312 -5.23 -7.09 8.07
CA PRO A 312 -6.00 -6.85 6.86
C PRO A 312 -7.31 -7.65 6.88
N TRP A 313 -8.45 -7.00 6.69
CA TRP A 313 -9.77 -7.64 6.74
C TRP A 313 -10.08 -8.43 5.46
N GLY A 314 -10.84 -9.53 5.61
CA GLY A 314 -11.44 -10.28 4.51
C GLY A 314 -12.88 -9.84 4.22
N LEU A 315 -13.50 -10.40 3.18
CA LEU A 315 -14.85 -10.05 2.72
C LEU A 315 -15.65 -11.31 2.37
N SER A 316 -16.97 -11.27 2.52
CA SER A 316 -17.90 -12.35 2.15
C SER A 316 -17.54 -13.73 2.74
N GLY A 317 -17.11 -13.75 4.01
CA GLY A 317 -16.67 -14.98 4.71
C GLY A 317 -15.18 -15.29 4.61
N GLY A 318 -14.43 -14.53 3.80
CA GLY A 318 -12.98 -14.58 3.76
C GLY A 318 -12.34 -14.13 5.06
N LYS A 319 -11.18 -14.69 5.37
CA LYS A 319 -10.46 -14.51 6.63
C LYS A 319 -9.42 -13.39 6.54
N PRO A 320 -9.05 -12.77 7.68
CA PRO A 320 -8.00 -11.78 7.71
C PRO A 320 -6.64 -12.32 7.26
N GLY A 321 -5.81 -11.46 6.66
CA GLY A 321 -4.42 -11.75 6.36
C GLY A 321 -3.51 -11.67 7.59
N ALA A 322 -2.27 -12.15 7.47
CA ALA A 322 -1.28 -12.01 8.52
C ALA A 322 -0.88 -10.55 8.76
N LYS A 323 -0.48 -10.27 10.00
CA LYS A 323 0.00 -8.95 10.44
C LYS A 323 1.45 -8.72 9.99
N SER A 324 1.82 -7.45 9.88
CA SER A 324 3.23 -7.06 9.75
C SER A 324 3.99 -7.38 11.04
N GLU A 325 5.28 -7.66 10.92
CA GLU A 325 6.16 -7.94 12.05
C GLU A 325 7.53 -7.34 11.81
N LEU A 326 8.06 -6.66 12.81
CA LEU A 326 9.41 -6.10 12.79
C LEU A 326 10.17 -6.61 14.00
N ILE A 327 11.26 -7.32 13.75
CA ILE A 327 12.12 -7.89 14.78
C ILE A 327 13.55 -7.46 14.51
N LEU A 328 14.17 -6.85 15.51
CA LEU A 328 15.62 -6.66 15.56
C LEU A 328 16.25 -7.86 16.28
N ASN A 329 17.32 -8.39 15.73
CA ASN A 329 18.08 -9.53 16.24
C ASN A 329 17.20 -10.77 16.50
N PRO A 330 16.45 -11.25 15.49
CA PRO A 330 15.56 -12.40 15.67
C PRO A 330 16.33 -13.66 16.09
N ARG A 331 15.76 -14.42 17.03
CA ARG A 331 16.31 -15.69 17.56
C ARG A 331 17.65 -15.53 18.30
N THR A 332 17.88 -14.39 18.92
CA THR A 332 19.02 -14.15 19.83
C THR A 332 18.53 -13.67 21.19
N GLU A 333 19.43 -13.57 22.17
CA GLU A 333 19.12 -13.00 23.49
C GLU A 333 18.81 -11.48 23.41
N GLU A 334 19.25 -10.81 22.34
CA GLU A 334 18.99 -9.39 22.08
C GLU A 334 17.72 -9.16 21.23
N GLU A 335 16.85 -10.17 21.04
CA GLU A 335 15.64 -10.06 20.23
C GLU A 335 14.72 -8.94 20.73
N LYS A 336 14.38 -8.00 19.85
CA LYS A 336 13.47 -6.90 20.14
C LYS A 336 12.40 -6.78 19.08
N ARG A 337 11.14 -6.93 19.50
CA ARG A 337 9.97 -6.64 18.66
C ARG A 337 9.73 -5.14 18.61
N LEU A 338 9.72 -4.59 17.40
CA LEU A 338 9.55 -3.16 17.16
C LEU A 338 8.09 -2.84 16.83
N GLY A 339 7.66 -1.63 17.20
CA GLY A 339 6.36 -1.09 16.79
C GLY A 339 6.30 -0.80 15.29
N SER A 340 5.11 -0.46 14.79
CA SER A 340 4.90 -0.17 13.37
C SER A 340 5.62 1.11 12.91
N LYS A 341 5.92 2.02 13.83
CA LYS A 341 6.60 3.29 13.57
C LYS A 341 7.66 3.50 14.64
N VAL A 342 8.93 3.46 14.24
CA VAL A 342 10.06 3.68 15.12
C VAL A 342 11.06 4.62 14.44
N SER A 343 11.77 5.40 15.24
CA SER A 343 12.77 6.34 14.75
C SER A 343 13.95 6.36 15.71
N MET A 344 15.13 6.70 15.20
CA MET A 344 16.36 6.84 16.00
C MET A 344 16.71 5.59 16.80
N ILE A 345 16.45 4.39 16.26
CA ILE A 345 16.88 3.15 16.90
C ILE A 345 18.37 2.94 16.60
N PRO A 346 19.25 2.98 17.62
CA PRO A 346 20.66 2.70 17.39
C PRO A 346 20.84 1.23 16.99
N ILE A 347 21.68 0.99 16.00
CA ILE A 347 22.08 -0.34 15.55
C ILE A 347 23.60 -0.40 15.42
N LYS A 348 24.16 -1.58 15.64
CA LYS A 348 25.61 -1.85 15.62
C LYS A 348 25.95 -2.99 14.66
N ASN A 349 27.23 -3.13 14.33
CA ASN A 349 27.70 -4.23 13.48
C ASN A 349 27.21 -5.57 14.04
N GLY A 350 26.62 -6.38 13.17
CA GLY A 350 26.08 -7.69 13.52
C GLY A 350 24.58 -7.70 13.70
N ASP A 351 23.95 -6.54 13.96
CA ASP A 351 22.50 -6.47 14.14
C ASP A 351 21.76 -6.87 12.86
N VAL A 352 20.61 -7.53 13.04
CA VAL A 352 19.79 -8.06 11.95
C VAL A 352 18.37 -7.54 12.07
N LEU A 353 17.90 -6.81 11.07
CA LEU A 353 16.50 -6.44 10.92
C LEU A 353 15.76 -7.52 10.12
N SER A 354 14.75 -8.13 10.72
CA SER A 354 13.75 -8.97 10.04
C SER A 354 12.45 -8.19 9.92
N PHE A 355 12.11 -7.80 8.69
CA PHE A 355 10.86 -7.11 8.37
C PHE A 355 9.94 -8.01 7.54
N THR A 356 8.86 -8.47 8.17
CA THR A 356 7.71 -9.08 7.49
C THR A 356 6.62 -8.03 7.25
N CYS A 357 6.26 -7.81 5.98
CA CYS A 357 5.12 -7.00 5.60
C CYS A 357 3.82 -7.80 5.79
N ALA A 358 2.69 -7.16 6.09
CA ALA A 358 1.40 -7.86 6.19
C ALA A 358 1.03 -8.59 4.89
N GLY A 359 0.27 -9.68 5.03
CA GLY A 359 -0.44 -10.29 3.91
C GLY A 359 -1.66 -9.44 3.51
N ALA A 360 -2.59 -10.04 2.80
CA ALA A 360 -3.85 -9.41 2.45
C ALA A 360 -5.05 -10.29 2.84
N GLY A 361 -6.26 -9.72 2.91
CA GLY A 361 -7.46 -10.45 3.29
C GLY A 361 -7.96 -11.41 2.21
N GLY A 362 -8.62 -12.50 2.62
CA GLY A 362 -9.29 -13.44 1.70
C GLY A 362 -10.69 -12.98 1.29
N TYR A 363 -11.22 -13.55 0.21
CA TYR A 363 -12.58 -13.33 -0.27
C TYR A 363 -13.34 -14.66 -0.32
N GLY A 364 -14.59 -14.66 0.17
CA GLY A 364 -15.46 -15.84 0.08
C GLY A 364 -15.13 -16.90 1.15
N ASN A 365 -16.02 -17.87 1.35
CA ASN A 365 -15.79 -18.95 2.29
C ASN A 365 -14.57 -19.81 1.88
N PRO A 366 -13.53 -19.95 2.73
CA PRO A 366 -12.37 -20.81 2.45
C PRO A 366 -12.72 -22.25 2.06
N PHE A 367 -13.79 -22.80 2.63
CA PHE A 367 -14.25 -24.17 2.34
C PHE A 367 -14.92 -24.30 0.95
N GLU A 368 -15.06 -23.21 0.20
CA GLU A 368 -15.51 -23.23 -1.20
C GLU A 368 -14.36 -23.15 -2.20
N ARG A 369 -13.12 -22.91 -1.75
CA ARG A 369 -11.94 -22.89 -2.63
C ARG A 369 -11.75 -24.26 -3.27
N ASP A 370 -11.47 -24.28 -4.57
CA ASP A 370 -11.15 -25.50 -5.31
C ASP A 370 -9.99 -26.27 -4.61
N PRO A 371 -10.20 -27.53 -4.19
CA PRO A 371 -9.15 -28.34 -3.57
C PRO A 371 -7.88 -28.41 -4.41
N GLU A 372 -7.98 -28.37 -5.73
CA GLU A 372 -6.80 -28.37 -6.60
C GLU A 372 -6.04 -27.04 -6.61
N ALA A 373 -6.74 -25.92 -6.45
CA ALA A 373 -6.10 -24.64 -6.18
C ALA A 373 -5.35 -24.67 -4.85
N VAL A 374 -5.93 -25.27 -3.80
CA VAL A 374 -5.24 -25.45 -2.51
C VAL A 374 -4.02 -26.36 -2.66
N ARG A 375 -4.12 -27.45 -3.43
CA ARG A 375 -2.98 -28.33 -3.72
C ARG A 375 -1.85 -27.57 -4.40
N ARG A 376 -2.16 -26.73 -5.41
CA ARG A 376 -1.18 -25.87 -6.07
C ARG A 376 -0.53 -24.89 -5.09
N ASP A 377 -1.33 -24.24 -4.24
CA ASP A 377 -0.81 -23.34 -3.21
C ASP A 377 0.16 -24.06 -2.25
N VAL A 378 -0.08 -25.35 -1.94
CA VAL A 378 0.83 -26.16 -1.13
C VAL A 378 2.11 -26.52 -1.88
N ILE A 379 2.01 -26.90 -3.16
CA ILE A 379 3.18 -27.18 -4.00
C ILE A 379 4.06 -25.93 -4.14
N GLU A 380 3.45 -24.76 -4.28
CA GLU A 380 4.14 -23.47 -4.41
C GLU A 380 4.63 -22.91 -3.05
N GLY A 381 4.38 -23.60 -1.93
CA GLY A 381 4.79 -23.17 -0.60
C GLY A 381 4.03 -21.93 -0.07
N LYS A 382 2.92 -21.56 -0.71
CA LYS A 382 2.06 -20.43 -0.31
C LYS A 382 1.20 -20.80 0.90
N VAL A 383 0.71 -22.03 0.92
CA VAL A 383 -0.10 -22.62 1.98
C VAL A 383 0.63 -23.86 2.51
N SER A 384 0.66 -24.09 3.80
CA SER A 384 1.19 -25.34 4.37
C SER A 384 0.14 -26.44 4.36
N ILE A 385 0.55 -27.71 4.41
CA ILE A 385 -0.39 -28.85 4.55
C ILE A 385 -1.29 -28.69 5.80
N LYS A 386 -0.74 -28.13 6.88
CA LYS A 386 -1.50 -27.86 8.12
C LYS A 386 -2.60 -26.83 7.88
N SER A 387 -2.29 -25.76 7.15
CA SER A 387 -3.22 -24.71 6.78
C SER A 387 -4.26 -25.18 5.75
N ALA A 388 -3.85 -25.95 4.74
CA ALA A 388 -4.77 -26.60 3.79
C ALA A 388 -5.88 -27.38 4.52
N ARG A 389 -5.50 -28.15 5.55
CA ARG A 389 -6.43 -28.88 6.39
C ARG A 389 -7.29 -27.98 7.29
N ARG A 390 -6.66 -27.06 8.02
CA ARG A 390 -7.32 -26.22 9.03
C ARG A 390 -8.27 -25.20 8.41
N ASP A 391 -7.79 -24.48 7.39
CA ASP A 391 -8.45 -23.27 6.89
C ASP A 391 -9.32 -23.57 5.67
N TYR A 392 -8.97 -24.55 4.83
CA TYR A 392 -9.71 -24.88 3.61
C TYR A 392 -10.45 -26.22 3.67
N GLY A 393 -10.20 -27.02 4.72
CA GLY A 393 -10.76 -28.36 4.87
C GLY A 393 -10.24 -29.37 3.86
N VAL A 394 -9.06 -29.12 3.26
CA VAL A 394 -8.47 -29.98 2.22
C VAL A 394 -7.38 -30.86 2.81
N SER A 395 -7.50 -32.17 2.62
CA SER A 395 -6.50 -33.14 3.08
C SER A 395 -5.51 -33.47 1.96
N ILE A 396 -4.22 -33.32 2.25
CA ILE A 396 -3.11 -33.52 1.30
C ILE A 396 -2.10 -34.48 1.93
N LYS A 397 -1.70 -35.51 1.19
CA LYS A 397 -0.70 -36.48 1.63
C LYS A 397 0.69 -35.83 1.67
N PRO A 398 1.40 -35.84 2.82
CA PRO A 398 2.68 -35.14 2.95
C PRO A 398 3.78 -35.57 1.97
N ASN A 399 3.82 -36.86 1.62
CA ASN A 399 4.91 -37.41 0.81
C ASN A 399 4.69 -37.25 -0.69
N THR A 400 3.43 -37.19 -1.14
CA THR A 400 3.10 -37.15 -2.57
C THR A 400 2.48 -35.83 -3.00
N LEU A 401 2.10 -34.98 -2.04
CA LEU A 401 1.32 -33.75 -2.25
C LEU A 401 0.02 -33.99 -3.04
N ALA A 402 -0.46 -35.24 -3.06
CA ALA A 402 -1.72 -35.60 -3.69
C ALA A 402 -2.89 -35.31 -2.73
N LEU A 403 -4.04 -34.97 -3.28
CA LEU A 403 -5.29 -34.89 -2.52
C LEU A 403 -5.65 -36.27 -1.98
N ASP A 404 -6.17 -36.33 -0.75
CA ASP A 404 -6.87 -37.52 -0.27
C ASP A 404 -8.25 -37.66 -0.95
N HIS A 405 -8.86 -38.84 -0.88
CA HIS A 405 -10.25 -39.03 -1.33
C HIS A 405 -11.15 -39.42 -0.15
N PRO A 406 -12.23 -38.65 0.14
CA PRO A 406 -12.57 -37.36 -0.47
C PRO A 406 -11.57 -36.27 -0.09
N ALA A 407 -11.29 -35.34 -1.01
CA ALA A 407 -10.31 -34.26 -0.80
C ALA A 407 -10.73 -33.31 0.33
N ARG A 408 -12.05 -33.19 0.55
CA ARG A 408 -12.61 -32.45 1.66
C ARG A 408 -12.80 -33.34 2.87
N ILE A 409 -12.31 -32.88 4.01
CA ILE A 409 -12.67 -33.43 5.31
C ILE A 409 -14.10 -32.96 5.59
N GLY A 410 -15.02 -33.91 5.81
CA GLY A 410 -16.45 -33.65 5.99
C GLY A 410 -16.72 -32.47 6.93
N THR A 411 -17.72 -31.66 6.56
CA THR A 411 -18.10 -30.41 7.23
C THR A 411 -18.17 -30.56 8.75
N PHE A 412 -17.34 -29.80 9.47
CA PHE A 412 -17.65 -29.44 10.86
C PHE A 412 -18.96 -28.65 10.81
N LYS A 413 -20.10 -29.30 11.12
CA LYS A 413 -21.33 -28.60 11.47
C LYS A 413 -21.01 -27.68 12.64
N ALA A 414 -20.87 -26.39 12.37
CA ALA A 414 -20.91 -25.38 13.40
C ALA A 414 -22.23 -25.55 14.15
N LYS A 415 -22.16 -25.97 15.41
CA LYS A 415 -23.28 -25.86 16.33
C LYS A 415 -23.58 -24.37 16.48
N GLU A 416 -24.58 -23.88 15.74
CA GLU A 416 -25.37 -22.76 16.20
C GLU A 416 -25.93 -23.15 17.58
N LYS A 417 -25.42 -22.50 18.63
CA LYS A 417 -26.11 -22.42 19.91
C LYS A 417 -26.71 -21.03 20.00
N SER A 418 -28.03 -21.05 20.21
CA SER A 418 -28.99 -19.96 20.44
C SER A 418 -28.46 -18.78 21.23
#